data_AF-A0A1B9ANN8-F1
#
_entry.id   AF-A0A1B9ANN8-F1
#
_cell.length_a   1.000
_cell.length_b   1.000
_cell.length_c   1.000
_cell.angle_alpha   90.00
_cell.angle_beta   90.00
_cell.angle_gamma   90.00
#
_symmetry.space_group_name_H-M   'P 1'
#
loop_
_entity.id
_entity.type
_entity.pdbx_description
1 polymer ?
#
loop_
_entity_poly.entity_id
_entity_poly.type
_entity_poly.pdbx_seq_one_letter_code
_entity_poly.pdbx_strand_id
1 'polypeptide(L)' 'MTAEINLMENAVYVVIDGQLTKVTSKQFGEDTIIWKEGRVFDVIRSQRVRMSGQDVI' A
#
# COMPACT_ATOMS: atom_id res chain seq x y z
N MET A 1 1.28 -18.17 -14.55
CA MET A 1 2.56 -17.44 -14.57
C MET A 1 3.08 -17.33 -13.16
N THR A 2 4.40 -17.37 -12.99
CA THR A 2 5.08 -17.18 -11.71
C THR A 2 5.97 -15.95 -11.81
N ALA A 3 6.13 -15.23 -10.70
CA ALA A 3 7.04 -14.08 -10.61
C ALA A 3 7.98 -14.29 -9.43
N GLU A 4 9.24 -13.90 -9.58
CA GLU A 4 10.21 -13.87 -8.49
C GLU A 4 10.06 -12.57 -7.69
N ILE A 5 10.12 -12.68 -6.37
CA ILE A 5 10.08 -11.53 -5.45
C ILE A 5 11.31 -11.54 -4.56
N ASN A 6 11.77 -10.36 -4.17
CA ASN A 6 12.84 -10.22 -3.18
C ASN A 6 12.23 -10.32 -1.78
N LEU A 7 12.73 -11.26 -0.97
CA LEU A 7 12.28 -11.45 0.41
C LEU A 7 13.08 -10.62 1.44
N MET A 8 14.15 -9.96 1.01
CA MET A 8 15.02 -9.14 1.87
C MET A 8 14.56 -7.68 1.97
N GLU A 9 13.33 -7.37 1.55
CA GLU A 9 12.78 -6.02 1.50
C GLU A 9 11.43 -5.92 2.20
N ASN A 10 11.08 -4.70 2.61
CA ASN A 10 9.76 -4.39 3.15
C ASN A 10 8.86 -3.82 2.06
N ALA A 11 7.99 -4.65 1.49
CA ALA A 11 7.06 -4.25 0.45
C ALA A 11 5.76 -5.07 0.51
N VAL A 12 4.71 -4.53 -0.11
CA VAL A 12 3.48 -5.28 -0.42
C VAL A 12 3.46 -5.57 -1.91
N TYR A 13 3.06 -6.77 -2.28
CA TYR A 13 2.93 -7.20 -3.67
C TYR A 13 1.46 -7.43 -3.99
N VAL A 14 0.98 -6.76 -5.04
CA VAL A 14 -0.43 -6.79 -5.44
C VAL A 14 -0.53 -7.35 -6.86
N VAL A 15 -1.40 -8.34 -7.05
CA VAL A 15 -1.63 -8.96 -8.36
C VAL A 15 -3.05 -8.67 -8.82
N ILE A 16 -3.18 -8.01 -9.97
CA ILE A 16 -4.47 -7.72 -10.62
C ILE A 16 -4.34 -8.12 -12.09
N ASP A 17 -5.27 -8.96 -12.57
CA ASP A 17 -5.34 -9.43 -13.96
C ASP A 17 -4.00 -9.95 -14.52
N GLY A 18 -3.23 -10.66 -13.67
CA GLY A 18 -1.94 -11.26 -14.02
C GLY A 18 -0.75 -10.31 -13.99
N GLN A 19 -0.92 -9.04 -13.64
CA GLN A 19 0.16 -8.06 -13.48
C GLN A 19 0.55 -7.92 -12.01
N LEU A 20 1.83 -8.10 -11.71
CA LEU A 20 2.40 -7.90 -10.37
C LEU A 20 2.84 -6.44 -10.23
N THR A 21 2.29 -5.75 -9.24
CA THR A 21 2.72 -4.39 -8.84
C THR A 21 3.35 -4.44 -7.46
N LYS A 22 4.59 -3.94 -7.35
CA LYS A 22 5.27 -3.75 -6.07
C LYS A 22 4.86 -2.41 -5.46
N VAL A 23 4.31 -2.46 -4.26
CA VAL A 23 3.97 -1.31 -3.44
C VAL A 23 5.07 -1.12 -2.41
N THR A 24 5.88 -0.06 -2.60
CA THR A 24 6.97 0.27 -1.67
C THR A 24 6.43 0.70 -0.32
N SER A 25 7.13 0.31 0.75
CA SER A 25 6.81 0.76 2.11
C SER A 25 6.87 2.29 2.23
N LYS A 26 5.96 2.84 3.02
CA LYS A 26 5.99 4.24 3.44
C LYS A 26 6.73 4.34 4.78
N GLN A 27 7.23 5.53 5.12
CA GLN A 27 7.78 5.79 6.45
C GLN A 27 6.70 5.74 7.55
N PHE A 28 5.49 6.20 7.24
CA PHE A 28 4.31 6.18 8.10
C PHE A 28 3.02 6.22 7.26
N GLY A 29 1.90 5.73 7.81
CA GLY A 29 0.58 5.80 7.17
C GLY A 29 -0.13 4.46 7.11
N GLU A 30 -1.15 4.38 6.25
CA GLU A 30 -1.93 3.17 6.01
C GLU A 30 -2.20 3.00 4.51
N ASP A 31 -2.30 1.75 4.07
CA ASP A 31 -2.79 1.37 2.75
C ASP A 31 -4.05 0.51 2.98
N THR A 32 -5.11 0.71 2.19
CA THR A 32 -6.37 -0.05 2.28
C THR A 32 -6.59 -0.86 1.02
N ILE A 33 -6.79 -2.17 1.16
CA ILE A 33 -7.07 -3.08 0.04
C ILE A 33 -8.58 -3.23 -0.12
N ILE A 34 -9.07 -2.98 -1.32
CA ILE A 34 -10.47 -3.14 -1.67
C ILE A 34 -10.65 -4.43 -2.47
N TRP A 35 -11.49 -5.31 -1.95
CA TRP A 35 -11.87 -6.56 -2.61
C TRP A 35 -13.19 -6.40 -3.33
N LYS A 36 -13.31 -6.99 -4.52
CA LYS A 36 -14.59 -7.10 -5.25
C LYS A 36 -14.61 -8.44 -5.96
N GLU A 37 -15.68 -9.22 -5.78
CA GLU A 37 -15.86 -10.51 -6.47
C GLU A 37 -14.68 -11.48 -6.25
N GLY A 38 -14.09 -11.48 -5.05
CA GLY A 38 -12.99 -12.38 -4.70
C GLY A 38 -11.62 -12.00 -5.28
N ARG A 39 -11.51 -10.86 -5.98
CA ARG A 39 -10.24 -10.31 -6.48
C ARG A 39 -9.91 -8.98 -5.82
N VAL A 40 -8.62 -8.64 -5.81
CA VAL A 40 -8.19 -7.27 -5.52
C VAL A 40 -8.75 -6.38 -6.63
N PHE A 41 -9.49 -5.35 -6.23
CA PHE A 41 -10.08 -4.37 -7.15
C PHE A 41 -9.27 -3.08 -7.15
N ASP A 42 -8.90 -2.60 -5.96
CA ASP A 42 -8.18 -1.34 -5.81
C ASP A 42 -7.32 -1.33 -4.52
N VAL A 43 -6.34 -0.44 -4.47
CA VAL A 43 -5.50 -0.19 -3.31
C VAL A 43 -5.39 1.31 -3.07
N ILE A 44 -6.02 1.78 -2.00
CA ILE A 44 -5.98 3.18 -1.61
C ILE A 44 -4.71 3.43 -0.79
N ARG A 45 -3.87 4.37 -1.25
CA ARG A 45 -2.65 4.75 -0.56
C ARG A 45 -2.81 6.08 0.17
N SER A 46 -2.99 6.03 1.49
CA SER A 46 -3.19 7.23 2.31
C SER A 46 -1.94 7.63 3.10
N GLN A 47 -1.64 8.93 3.17
CA GLN A 47 -0.64 9.47 4.09
C GLN A 47 -1.37 10.14 5.25
N ARG A 48 -1.04 9.75 6.48
CA ARG A 48 -1.58 10.37 7.69
C ARG A 48 -0.58 11.40 8.21
N VAL A 49 -0.98 12.66 8.22
CA VAL A 49 -0.22 13.73 8.87
C VAL A 49 -0.88 14.04 10.20
N ARG A 50 -0.12 13.92 11.30
CA ARG A 50 -0.60 14.36 12.62
C ARG A 50 -0.44 15.87 12.68
N MET A 51 -1.57 16.57 12.78
CA MET A 51 -1.57 18.00 13.08
C MET A 51 -1.42 18.17 14.59
N SER A 52 -0.35 18.83 15.02
CA SER A 52 -0.29 19.46 16.34
C SER A 52 -0.91 20.85 16.22
N GLY A 53 -1.70 21.27 17.22
CA GLY A 53 -2.33 22.59 17.24
C GLY A 53 -1.31 23.71 17.10
N GLN A 54 -1.80 24.90 16.74
CA GLN A 54 -0.98 26.10 16.69
C GLN A 54 -0.70 26.55 18.13
N ASP A 55 0.57 26.60 18.53
CA ASP A 55 0.93 27.33 19.75
C ASP A 55 0.54 28.79 19.53
N VAL A 56 -0.51 29.23 20.22
CA VAL A 56 -0.93 30.63 20.22
C VAL A 56 0.14 31.38 21.02
N ILE A 57 0.93 32.19 20.31
CA ILE A 57 1.89 33.14 20.90
C ILE A 57 1.12 34.24 21.64
#